data_AF-A0A7S3SQT9-F1
#
_entry.id   AF-A0A7S3SQT9-F1
#
_cell.length_a   1.000
_cell.length_b   1.000
_cell.length_c   1.000
_cell.angle_alpha   90.00
_cell.angle_beta   90.00
_cell.angle_gamma   90.00
#
_symmetry.space_group_name_H-M   'P 1'
#
loop_
_entity.id
_entity.type
_entity.pdbx_description
1 polymer ?
#
loop_
_entity_poly.entity_id
_entity_poly.type
_entity_poly.pdbx_seq_one_letter_code
_entity_poly.pdbx_strand_id
1 'polypeptide(L)'
;SSPSLLRPLSPPPSPPSPSSNSSPSMHAESPLSELVKWAAAEEPSAPPEHLRAALRQLLSRESKRESCEDRETEEEGGSRSTLRQLVLTCLLELLLLVLVAPIGIFLLLLPIGGLLAWMEQWQWYTGVFYIISVVCGLAQPLATASNVSPLSPGAKAACCLTGLWSLGLTAAIAALAGSHSESVRLLKDGCRQLVVRTSCVSPEVAKHYSIFPFLLCALAISPMLIFVAAFIASTLMMWIDYG
;
A
#
# COMPACT_ATOMS: atom_id res chain seq x y z
N SER A 1 -12.19 -5.73 48.62
CA SER A 1 -12.55 -4.67 47.64
C SER A 1 -13.25 -5.35 46.48
N SER A 2 -14.57 -5.20 46.42
CA SER A 2 -15.48 -5.97 45.57
C SER A 2 -15.32 -5.64 44.07
N PRO A 3 -15.44 -6.62 43.16
CA PRO A 3 -15.45 -6.37 41.73
C PRO A 3 -16.86 -5.92 41.28
N SER A 4 -16.92 -4.74 40.67
CA SER A 4 -18.15 -4.18 40.10
C SER A 4 -18.60 -4.97 38.88
N LEU A 5 -19.81 -5.53 38.99
CA LEU A 5 -20.57 -6.22 37.95
C LEU A 5 -20.81 -5.31 36.74
N LEU A 6 -20.32 -5.73 35.57
CA LEU A 6 -20.63 -5.13 34.28
C LEU A 6 -22.04 -5.54 33.83
N ARG A 7 -22.86 -4.53 33.56
CA ARG A 7 -24.23 -4.63 33.05
C ARG A 7 -24.18 -4.98 31.55
N PRO A 8 -24.91 -5.98 31.05
CA PRO A 8 -24.97 -6.26 29.63
C PRO A 8 -25.77 -5.17 28.91
N LEU A 9 -25.15 -4.52 27.91
CA LEU A 9 -25.86 -3.66 26.96
C LEU A 9 -26.72 -4.53 26.03
N SER A 10 -28.01 -4.21 25.99
CA SER A 10 -28.96 -4.80 25.06
C SER A 10 -28.56 -4.52 23.60
N PRO A 11 -28.70 -5.48 22.69
CA PRO A 11 -28.42 -5.27 21.27
C PRO A 11 -29.43 -4.29 20.64
N PRO A 12 -28.99 -3.45 19.69
CA PRO A 12 -29.88 -2.53 18.98
C PRO A 12 -30.87 -3.28 18.08
N PRO A 13 -32.08 -2.71 17.86
CA PRO A 13 -33.11 -3.33 17.04
C PRO A 13 -32.66 -3.47 15.59
N SER A 14 -32.92 -4.63 15.01
CA SER A 14 -32.62 -4.96 13.62
C SER A 14 -33.41 -4.08 12.63
N PRO A 15 -32.79 -3.63 11.54
CA PRO A 15 -33.44 -2.79 10.53
C PRO A 15 -34.54 -3.57 9.78
N PRO A 16 -35.61 -2.88 9.35
CA PRO A 16 -36.72 -3.49 8.64
C PRO A 16 -36.28 -4.05 7.28
N SER A 17 -36.77 -5.25 6.98
CA SER A 17 -36.53 -5.97 5.73
C SER A 17 -37.07 -5.17 4.54
N PRO A 18 -36.32 -5.04 3.43
CA PRO A 18 -36.83 -4.39 2.23
C PRO A 18 -37.95 -5.24 1.62
N SER A 19 -39.16 -4.68 1.63
CA SER A 19 -40.32 -5.19 0.92
C SER A 19 -40.03 -5.22 -0.58
N SER A 20 -40.09 -6.40 -1.17
CA SER A 20 -40.02 -6.65 -2.61
C SER A 20 -41.23 -6.02 -3.32
N ASN A 21 -41.09 -4.76 -3.74
CA ASN A 21 -42.02 -4.16 -4.69
C ASN A 21 -41.69 -4.70 -6.09
N SER A 22 -42.53 -5.63 -6.56
CA SER A 22 -42.64 -5.98 -7.96
C SER A 22 -43.20 -4.79 -8.73
N SER A 23 -42.33 -4.01 -9.37
CA SER A 23 -42.73 -2.94 -10.27
C SER A 23 -43.47 -3.51 -11.48
N PRO A 24 -44.65 -3.00 -11.84
CA PRO A 24 -45.28 -3.34 -13.10
C PRO A 24 -44.44 -2.78 -14.24
N SER A 25 -44.00 -3.66 -15.14
CA SER A 25 -43.47 -3.32 -16.46
C SER A 25 -44.57 -2.63 -17.26
N MET A 26 -44.72 -1.32 -17.06
CA MET A 26 -45.40 -0.47 -18.02
C MET A 26 -44.38 -0.13 -19.09
N HIS A 27 -44.54 -0.74 -20.26
CA HIS A 27 -44.04 -0.19 -21.52
C HIS A 27 -44.71 1.18 -21.72
N ALA A 28 -44.16 2.21 -21.07
CA ALA A 28 -44.51 3.58 -21.35
C ALA A 28 -43.97 3.87 -22.76
N GLU A 29 -44.84 3.77 -23.77
CA GLU A 29 -44.57 4.35 -25.07
C GLU A 29 -44.09 5.78 -24.85
N SER A 30 -42.94 6.13 -25.42
CA SER A 30 -42.32 7.43 -25.13
C SER A 30 -43.32 8.53 -25.55
N PRO A 31 -43.56 9.55 -24.71
CA PRO A 31 -44.47 10.65 -25.04
C PRO A 31 -44.07 11.38 -26.34
N LEU A 32 -42.83 11.19 -26.79
CA LEU A 32 -42.32 11.61 -28.10
C LEU A 32 -42.98 10.89 -29.28
N SER A 33 -43.28 9.60 -29.15
CA SER A 33 -43.91 8.80 -30.21
C SER A 33 -45.36 9.24 -30.49
N GLU A 34 -46.09 9.64 -29.45
CA GLU A 34 -47.42 10.25 -29.56
C GLU A 34 -47.37 11.64 -30.20
N LEU A 35 -46.39 12.48 -29.79
CA LEU A 35 -46.25 13.83 -30.32
C LEU A 35 -45.85 13.85 -31.81
N VAL A 36 -45.04 12.88 -32.25
CA VAL A 36 -44.67 12.70 -33.66
C VAL A 36 -45.86 12.19 -34.48
N LYS A 37 -46.67 11.27 -33.95
CA LYS A 37 -47.91 10.83 -34.59
C LYS A 37 -48.92 11.97 -34.74
N TRP A 38 -49.05 12.83 -33.73
CA TRP A 38 -49.93 14.00 -33.78
C TRP A 38 -49.45 15.02 -34.82
N ALA A 39 -48.15 15.33 -34.85
CA ALA A 39 -47.56 16.24 -35.82
C ALA A 39 -47.61 15.74 -37.28
N ALA A 40 -47.72 14.42 -37.50
CA ALA A 40 -47.84 13.83 -38.83
C ALA A 40 -49.29 13.83 -39.37
N ALA A 41 -50.29 14.02 -38.51
CA ALA A 41 -51.71 13.98 -38.87
C ALA A 41 -52.30 15.34 -39.26
N GLU A 42 -51.58 16.45 -39.02
CA GLU A 42 -52.07 17.81 -39.24
C GLU A 42 -51.43 18.46 -40.48
N GLU A 43 -52.26 18.92 -41.42
CA GLU A 43 -51.86 19.52 -42.71
C GLU A 43 -51.11 20.86 -42.56
N PRO A 44 -50.31 21.28 -43.58
CA PRO A 44 -49.13 22.11 -43.42
C PRO A 44 -49.47 23.61 -43.33
N SER A 45 -50.00 24.04 -42.20
CA SER A 45 -49.86 25.43 -41.77
C SER A 45 -48.66 25.52 -40.82
N ALA A 46 -47.71 26.40 -41.12
CA ALA A 46 -46.42 26.44 -40.44
C ALA A 46 -46.58 26.53 -38.91
N PRO A 47 -45.93 25.66 -38.13
CA PRO A 47 -46.11 25.63 -36.69
C PRO A 47 -45.64 26.95 -36.07
N PRO A 48 -46.37 27.47 -35.07
CA PRO A 48 -46.06 28.76 -34.48
C PRO A 48 -44.68 28.74 -33.79
N GLU A 49 -43.96 29.85 -33.88
CA GLU A 49 -42.54 29.98 -33.47
C GLU A 49 -42.25 29.54 -32.02
N HIS A 50 -43.22 29.71 -31.10
CA HIS A 50 -43.07 29.28 -29.71
C HIS A 50 -42.98 27.74 -29.56
N LEU A 51 -43.66 26.99 -30.43
CA LEU A 51 -43.65 25.53 -30.43
C LEU A 51 -42.29 24.99 -30.92
N ARG A 52 -41.69 25.65 -31.92
CA ARG A 52 -40.35 25.32 -32.43
C ARG A 52 -39.27 25.52 -31.37
N ALA A 53 -39.38 26.58 -30.57
CA ALA A 53 -38.44 26.84 -29.48
C ALA A 53 -38.53 25.78 -28.38
N ALA A 54 -39.75 25.36 -28.01
CA ALA A 54 -39.96 24.29 -27.03
C ALA A 54 -39.43 22.93 -27.52
N LEU A 55 -39.65 22.60 -28.79
CA LEU A 55 -39.18 21.34 -29.36
C LEU A 55 -37.64 21.25 -29.41
N ARG A 56 -36.95 22.37 -29.70
CA ARG A 56 -35.48 22.43 -29.62
C ARG A 56 -34.95 22.20 -28.21
N GLN A 57 -35.63 22.71 -27.18
CA GLN A 57 -35.22 22.47 -25.80
C GLN A 57 -35.44 21.02 -25.36
N LEU A 58 -36.51 20.38 -25.82
CA LEU A 58 -36.74 18.97 -25.53
C LEU A 58 -35.73 18.07 -26.24
N LEU A 59 -35.45 18.34 -27.52
CA LEU A 59 -34.41 17.60 -28.26
C LEU A 59 -33.02 17.78 -27.64
N SER A 60 -32.69 18.97 -27.13
CA SER A 60 -31.41 19.16 -26.43
C SER A 60 -31.35 18.44 -25.09
N ARG A 61 -32.50 18.30 -24.40
CA ARG A 61 -32.60 17.53 -23.15
C ARG A 61 -32.53 16.02 -23.38
N GLU A 62 -33.15 15.52 -24.43
CA GLU A 62 -33.10 14.10 -24.84
C GLU A 62 -31.69 13.71 -25.31
N SER A 63 -31.08 14.52 -26.19
CA SER A 63 -29.69 14.30 -26.61
C SER A 63 -28.71 14.31 -25.43
N LYS A 64 -28.97 15.15 -24.41
CA LYS A 64 -28.18 15.18 -23.18
C LYS A 64 -28.46 13.99 -22.26
N ARG A 65 -29.65 13.38 -22.34
CA ARG A 65 -30.01 12.16 -21.60
C ARG A 65 -29.33 10.93 -22.20
N GLU A 66 -29.39 10.75 -23.52
CA GLU A 66 -28.73 9.63 -24.21
C GLU A 66 -27.21 9.69 -24.02
N SER A 67 -26.62 10.88 -24.10
CA SER A 67 -25.18 11.06 -23.82
C SER A 67 -24.81 10.81 -22.35
N CYS A 68 -25.76 10.75 -21.42
CA CYS A 68 -25.51 10.43 -20.02
C CYS A 68 -25.61 8.93 -19.74
N GLU A 69 -26.51 8.23 -20.43
CA GLU A 69 -26.80 6.81 -20.20
C GLU A 69 -25.69 5.89 -20.77
N ASP A 70 -25.14 6.24 -21.94
CA ASP A 70 -23.98 5.53 -22.49
C ASP A 70 -22.70 5.71 -21.65
N ARG A 71 -22.68 6.72 -20.77
CA ARG A 71 -21.51 7.04 -19.94
C ARG A 71 -21.44 6.22 -18.66
N GLU A 72 -22.55 5.65 -18.19
CA GLU A 72 -22.60 4.87 -16.94
C GLU A 72 -22.04 3.45 -17.11
N THR A 73 -22.02 2.90 -18.33
CA THR A 73 -21.53 1.52 -18.57
C THR A 73 -20.03 1.43 -18.80
N GLU A 74 -19.34 2.50 -19.22
CA GLU A 74 -17.87 2.52 -19.33
C GLU A 74 -17.16 2.78 -17.98
N GLU A 75 -17.79 3.48 -17.03
CA GLU A 75 -17.14 3.79 -15.74
C GLU A 75 -16.97 2.58 -14.81
N GLU A 76 -17.85 1.56 -14.88
CA GLU A 76 -17.71 0.35 -14.07
C GLU A 76 -16.46 -0.48 -14.42
N GLY A 77 -16.00 -0.42 -15.67
CA GLY A 77 -14.81 -1.12 -16.13
C GLY A 77 -13.50 -0.56 -15.54
N GLY A 78 -13.41 0.77 -15.41
CA GLY A 78 -12.22 1.46 -14.89
C GLY A 78 -12.00 1.29 -13.38
N SER A 79 -13.08 1.13 -12.61
CA SER A 79 -13.00 0.97 -11.15
C SER A 79 -12.42 -0.38 -10.73
N ARG A 80 -12.68 -1.45 -11.50
CA ARG A 80 -12.17 -2.80 -11.18
C ARG A 80 -10.67 -2.96 -11.47
N SER A 81 -10.15 -2.30 -12.50
CA SER A 81 -8.73 -2.37 -12.85
C SER A 81 -7.85 -1.62 -11.85
N THR A 82 -8.30 -0.46 -11.38
CA THR A 82 -7.62 0.33 -10.33
C THR A 82 -7.62 -0.38 -8.98
N LEU A 83 -8.72 -1.01 -8.58
CA LEU A 83 -8.77 -1.79 -7.33
C LEU A 83 -7.79 -2.97 -7.36
N ARG A 84 -7.69 -3.69 -8.49
CA ARG A 84 -6.74 -4.80 -8.65
C ARG A 84 -5.29 -4.33 -8.54
N GLN A 85 -4.95 -3.20 -9.16
CA GLN A 85 -3.60 -2.63 -9.08
C GLN A 85 -3.25 -2.21 -7.65
N LEU A 86 -4.18 -1.61 -6.92
CA LEU A 86 -3.98 -1.25 -5.53
C LEU A 86 -3.72 -2.49 -4.66
N VAL A 87 -4.57 -3.51 -4.78
CA VAL A 87 -4.44 -4.76 -4.02
C VAL A 87 -3.12 -5.47 -4.33
N LEU A 88 -2.73 -5.58 -5.60
CA LEU A 88 -1.45 -6.17 -5.99
C LEU A 88 -0.26 -5.39 -5.42
N THR A 89 -0.33 -4.06 -5.41
CA THR A 89 0.73 -3.21 -4.86
C THR A 89 0.86 -3.41 -3.36
N CYS A 90 -0.26 -3.41 -2.63
CA CYS A 90 -0.27 -3.68 -1.18
C CYS A 90 0.24 -5.09 -0.85
N LEU A 91 -0.14 -6.11 -1.64
CA LEU A 91 0.33 -7.48 -1.44
C LEU A 91 1.83 -7.62 -1.68
N LEU A 92 2.35 -6.96 -2.73
CA LEU A 92 3.78 -6.96 -3.03
C LEU A 92 4.57 -6.26 -1.92
N GLU A 93 4.09 -5.14 -1.41
CA GLU A 93 4.70 -4.40 -0.31
C GLU A 93 4.72 -5.23 0.98
N LEU A 94 3.59 -5.88 1.30
CA LEU A 94 3.50 -6.79 2.44
C LEU A 94 4.50 -7.96 2.30
N LEU A 95 4.59 -8.55 1.11
CA LEU A 95 5.54 -9.62 0.83
C LEU A 95 6.99 -9.16 1.02
N LEU A 96 7.33 -7.96 0.52
CA LEU A 96 8.66 -7.38 0.66
C LEU A 96 9.02 -7.17 2.15
N LEU A 97 8.09 -6.63 2.92
CA LEU A 97 8.33 -6.24 4.31
C LEU A 97 8.29 -7.43 5.28
N VAL A 98 7.40 -8.39 5.06
CA VAL A 98 7.21 -9.56 5.95
C VAL A 98 8.13 -10.71 5.61
N LEU A 99 8.52 -10.88 4.34
CA LEU A 99 9.32 -12.04 3.91
C LEU A 99 10.72 -11.62 3.46
N VAL A 100 10.83 -10.71 2.50
CA VAL A 100 12.12 -10.39 1.87
C VAL A 100 13.07 -9.66 2.83
N ALA A 101 12.57 -8.64 3.52
CA ALA A 101 13.36 -7.86 4.47
C ALA A 101 13.94 -8.69 5.63
N PRO A 102 13.17 -9.49 6.40
CA PRO A 102 13.74 -10.27 7.49
C PRO A 102 14.69 -11.36 7.01
N ILE A 103 14.43 -12.01 5.87
CA ILE A 103 15.37 -12.99 5.29
C ILE A 103 16.67 -12.29 4.89
N GLY A 104 16.60 -11.13 4.24
CA GLY A 104 17.77 -10.36 3.86
C GLY A 104 18.61 -9.92 5.06
N ILE A 105 17.96 -9.40 6.11
CA ILE A 105 18.62 -9.05 7.38
C ILE A 105 19.28 -10.30 7.97
N PHE A 106 18.55 -11.41 8.09
CA PHE A 106 19.08 -12.65 8.65
C PHE A 106 20.33 -13.16 7.91
N LEU A 107 20.30 -13.17 6.57
CA LEU A 107 21.45 -13.57 5.75
C LEU A 107 22.68 -12.68 5.97
N LEU A 108 22.49 -11.38 6.20
CA LEU A 108 23.57 -10.44 6.50
C LEU A 108 24.14 -10.64 7.92
N LEU A 109 23.32 -11.05 8.88
CA LEU A 109 23.76 -11.29 10.26
C LEU A 109 24.53 -12.60 10.43
N LEU A 110 24.33 -13.59 9.57
CA LEU A 110 25.05 -14.87 9.61
C LEU A 110 26.58 -14.72 9.63
N PRO A 111 27.23 -14.05 8.66
CA PRO A 111 28.69 -13.91 8.66
C PRO A 111 29.19 -13.05 9.83
N ILE A 112 28.44 -12.02 10.23
CA ILE A 112 28.83 -11.15 11.36
C ILE A 112 28.79 -11.92 12.68
N GLY A 113 27.70 -12.64 12.94
CA GLY A 113 27.56 -13.48 14.13
C GLY A 113 28.56 -14.62 14.16
N GLY A 114 28.89 -15.18 12.99
CA GLY A 114 29.95 -16.15 12.83
C GLY A 114 31.34 -15.62 13.16
N LEU A 115 31.66 -14.42 12.67
CA LEU A 115 32.93 -13.76 13.01
C LEU A 115 33.01 -13.43 14.50
N LEU A 116 31.92 -12.95 15.09
CA LEU A 116 31.85 -12.69 16.53
C LEU A 116 32.07 -13.97 17.34
N ALA A 117 31.46 -15.08 16.92
CA ALA A 117 31.68 -16.38 17.54
C ALA A 117 33.15 -16.79 17.46
N TRP A 118 33.81 -16.57 16.33
CA TRP A 118 35.22 -16.87 16.16
C TRP A 118 36.12 -16.01 17.07
N MET A 119 35.87 -14.70 17.17
CA MET A 119 36.64 -13.79 18.03
C MET A 119 36.53 -14.14 19.52
N GLU A 120 35.35 -14.54 19.98
CA GLU A 120 35.09 -14.87 21.38
C GLU A 120 35.22 -16.37 21.68
N GLN A 121 35.65 -17.18 20.71
CA GLN A 121 35.75 -18.64 20.80
C GLN A 121 34.41 -19.29 21.22
N TRP A 122 33.29 -18.72 20.78
CA TRP A 122 31.96 -19.29 20.97
C TRP A 122 31.62 -20.28 19.87
N GLN A 123 30.60 -21.10 20.13
CA GLN A 123 29.96 -21.86 19.08
C GLN A 123 29.33 -20.91 18.05
N TRP A 124 29.40 -21.26 16.76
CA TRP A 124 28.90 -20.44 15.66
C TRP A 124 27.45 -19.98 15.88
N TYR A 125 26.56 -20.91 16.26
CA TYR A 125 25.15 -20.60 16.50
C TYR A 125 24.96 -19.59 17.65
N THR A 126 25.81 -19.64 18.69
CA THR A 126 25.76 -18.71 19.82
C THR A 126 26.03 -17.28 19.37
N GLY A 127 27.05 -17.06 18.53
CA GLY A 127 27.36 -15.72 18.00
C GLY A 127 26.28 -15.19 17.06
N VAL A 128 25.70 -16.06 16.22
CA VAL A 128 24.56 -15.69 15.35
C VAL A 128 23.34 -15.28 16.16
N PHE A 129 22.91 -16.11 17.13
CA PHE A 129 21.77 -15.77 17.99
C PHE A 129 22.03 -14.53 18.84
N TYR A 130 23.27 -14.32 19.29
CA TYR A 130 23.66 -13.12 20.01
C TYR A 130 23.46 -11.87 19.14
N ILE A 131 24.01 -11.85 17.91
CA ILE A 131 23.86 -10.69 17.01
C ILE A 131 22.40 -10.45 16.63
N ILE A 132 21.61 -11.50 16.35
CA ILE A 132 20.17 -11.35 16.09
C ILE A 132 19.49 -10.66 17.27
N SER A 133 19.85 -11.03 18.49
CA SER A 133 19.27 -10.42 19.70
C SER A 133 19.60 -8.94 19.81
N VAL A 134 20.85 -8.56 19.51
CA VAL A 134 21.29 -7.16 19.49
C VAL A 134 20.52 -6.37 18.44
N VAL A 135 20.36 -6.90 17.23
CA VAL A 135 19.63 -6.24 16.13
C VAL A 135 18.15 -6.10 16.44
N CYS A 136 17.54 -7.12 17.07
CA CYS A 136 16.16 -7.06 17.54
C CYS A 136 15.98 -6.15 18.77
N GLY A 137 17.06 -5.60 19.35
CA GLY A 137 17.00 -4.77 20.54
C GLY A 137 16.54 -5.53 21.79
N LEU A 138 16.77 -6.84 21.85
CA LEU A 138 16.40 -7.66 23.00
C LEU A 138 17.35 -7.34 24.16
N ALA A 139 16.77 -7.01 25.32
CA ALA A 139 17.53 -6.72 26.54
C ALA A 139 18.33 -7.95 27.03
N GLN A 140 17.84 -9.16 26.74
CA GLN A 140 18.50 -10.41 27.08
C GLN A 140 18.77 -11.20 25.80
N PRO A 141 20.02 -11.65 25.56
CA PRO A 141 20.34 -12.37 24.35
C PRO A 141 19.60 -13.72 24.30
N LEU A 142 19.11 -14.09 23.11
CA LEU A 142 18.45 -15.36 22.80
C LEU A 142 19.32 -16.57 23.13
N ALA A 143 20.64 -16.38 23.17
CA ALA A 143 21.60 -17.34 23.71
C ALA A 143 21.53 -17.40 25.26
N THR A 144 20.33 -17.54 25.83
CA THR A 144 20.07 -17.60 27.28
C THR A 144 20.78 -18.76 27.97
N ALA A 145 21.09 -19.83 27.22
CA ALA A 145 21.84 -20.97 27.76
C ALA A 145 23.24 -20.58 28.26
N SER A 146 23.79 -19.44 27.81
CA SER A 146 25.18 -19.07 28.12
C SER A 146 25.34 -17.68 28.76
N ASN A 147 24.30 -16.82 28.78
CA ASN A 147 24.40 -15.41 29.25
C ASN A 147 25.72 -14.74 28.83
N VAL A 148 26.14 -15.00 27.59
CA VAL A 148 27.45 -14.59 27.10
C VAL A 148 27.43 -13.10 26.80
N SER A 149 28.47 -12.41 27.25
CA SER A 149 28.75 -11.03 26.91
C SER A 149 30.14 -10.98 26.26
N PRO A 150 30.33 -10.19 25.18
CA PRO A 150 31.63 -10.09 24.53
C PRO A 150 32.65 -9.55 25.52
N LEU A 151 33.73 -10.29 25.73
CA LEU A 151 34.79 -9.92 26.66
C LEU A 151 35.88 -9.11 25.96
N SER A 152 36.21 -9.47 24.72
CA SER A 152 37.27 -8.82 23.95
C SER A 152 36.86 -7.39 23.55
N PRO A 153 37.81 -6.43 23.55
CA PRO A 153 37.53 -5.06 23.11
C PRO A 153 37.11 -5.00 21.64
N GLY A 154 37.65 -5.88 20.79
CA GLY A 154 37.29 -5.99 19.38
C GLY A 154 35.84 -6.43 19.19
N ALA A 155 35.38 -7.46 19.92
CA ALA A 155 33.99 -7.91 19.85
C ALA A 155 33.00 -6.85 20.34
N LYS A 156 33.35 -6.09 21.38
CA LYS A 156 32.53 -4.96 21.86
C LYS A 156 32.38 -3.89 20.79
N ALA A 157 33.47 -3.51 20.11
CA ALA A 157 33.43 -2.55 19.01
C ALA A 157 32.60 -3.06 17.83
N ALA A 158 32.76 -4.33 17.44
CA ALA A 158 31.97 -4.97 16.39
C ALA A 158 30.47 -5.01 16.72
N CYS A 159 30.11 -5.28 17.97
CA CYS A 159 28.71 -5.24 18.43
C CYS A 159 28.12 -3.83 18.34
N CYS A 160 28.85 -2.81 18.78
CA CYS A 160 28.40 -1.41 18.67
C CYS A 160 28.19 -0.98 17.21
N LEU A 161 29.14 -1.31 16.32
CA LEU A 161 29.03 -1.01 14.90
C LEU A 161 27.84 -1.72 14.24
N THR A 162 27.66 -3.00 14.55
CA THR A 162 26.54 -3.81 14.04
C THR A 162 25.20 -3.26 14.54
N GLY A 163 25.09 -2.89 15.81
CA GLY A 163 23.89 -2.30 16.39
C GLY A 163 23.55 -0.93 15.81
N LEU A 164 24.55 -0.05 15.63
CA LEU A 164 24.35 1.26 15.01
C LEU A 164 23.85 1.12 13.57
N TRP A 165 24.45 0.18 12.82
CA TRP A 165 24.06 -0.12 11.46
C TRP A 165 22.64 -0.70 11.38
N SER A 166 22.30 -1.67 12.23
CA SER A 166 20.98 -2.29 12.20
C SER A 166 19.86 -1.33 12.59
N LEU A 167 20.12 -0.41 13.52
CA LEU A 167 19.22 0.68 13.86
C LEU A 167 18.99 1.60 12.66
N GLY A 168 20.04 1.98 11.94
CA GLY A 168 19.95 2.78 10.71
C GLY A 168 19.14 2.09 9.63
N LEU A 169 19.37 0.79 9.40
CA LEU A 169 18.62 0.00 8.42
C LEU A 169 17.14 -0.11 8.81
N THR A 170 16.85 -0.40 10.07
CA THR A 170 15.47 -0.52 10.58
C THR A 170 14.73 0.82 10.43
N ALA A 171 15.38 1.93 10.76
CA ALA A 171 14.81 3.26 10.58
C ALA A 171 14.54 3.58 9.10
N ALA A 172 15.44 3.20 8.18
CA ALA A 172 15.24 3.38 6.75
C ALA A 172 14.05 2.57 6.21
N ILE A 173 13.92 1.30 6.61
CA ILE A 173 12.79 0.45 6.24
C ILE A 173 11.48 1.02 6.81
N ALA A 174 11.47 1.46 8.07
CA ALA A 174 10.30 2.08 8.70
C ALA A 174 9.90 3.39 8.01
N ALA A 175 10.87 4.22 7.60
CA ALA A 175 10.61 5.45 6.86
C ALA A 175 10.00 5.18 5.47
N LEU A 176 10.50 4.15 4.78
CA LEU A 176 9.94 3.70 3.50
C LEU A 176 8.51 3.20 3.65
N ALA A 177 8.22 2.42 4.68
CA ALA A 177 6.86 1.97 4.98
C ALA A 177 5.93 3.15 5.37
N GLY A 178 6.47 4.15 6.06
CA GLY A 178 5.74 5.34 6.49
C GLY A 178 5.31 6.23 5.32
N SER A 179 6.17 6.46 4.32
CA SER A 179 5.88 7.34 3.18
C SER A 179 4.73 6.82 2.31
N HIS A 180 4.57 5.50 2.24
CA HIS A 180 3.44 4.86 1.56
C HIS A 180 2.11 5.10 2.28
N SER A 181 2.10 5.17 3.61
CA SER A 181 0.88 5.39 4.39
C SER A 181 0.28 6.79 4.21
N GLU A 182 1.12 7.82 4.03
CA GLU A 182 0.64 9.17 3.68
C GLU A 182 0.08 9.21 2.25
N SER A 183 0.72 8.50 1.33
CA SER A 183 0.24 8.37 -0.04
C SER A 183 -1.14 7.71 -0.09
N VAL A 184 -1.38 6.69 0.73
CA VAL A 184 -2.69 6.02 0.85
C VAL A 184 -3.72 6.91 1.54
N ARG A 185 -3.33 7.72 2.54
CA ARG A 185 -4.24 8.69 3.19
C ARG A 185 -4.63 9.81 2.24
N LEU A 186 -3.67 10.39 1.52
CA LEU A 186 -3.93 11.38 0.47
C LEU A 186 -4.71 10.79 -0.70
N LEU A 187 -4.51 9.51 -1.05
CA LEU A 187 -5.33 8.83 -2.04
C LEU A 187 -6.75 8.61 -1.51
N LYS A 188 -6.93 8.26 -0.24
CA LYS A 188 -8.25 8.05 0.37
C LYS A 188 -9.04 9.35 0.49
N ASP A 189 -8.38 10.43 0.91
CA ASP A 189 -8.99 11.76 1.02
C ASP A 189 -9.16 12.41 -0.36
N GLY A 190 -8.20 12.17 -1.26
CA GLY A 190 -8.25 12.53 -2.67
C GLY A 190 -9.39 11.82 -3.39
N CYS A 191 -9.54 10.50 -3.31
CA CYS A 191 -10.66 9.76 -3.90
C CYS A 191 -12.03 10.25 -3.39
N ARG A 192 -12.12 10.68 -2.13
CA ARG A 192 -13.35 11.31 -1.59
C ARG A 192 -13.69 12.64 -2.26
N GLN A 193 -12.69 13.40 -2.71
CA GLN A 193 -12.90 14.65 -3.45
C GLN A 193 -12.92 14.46 -4.98
N LEU A 194 -12.20 13.47 -5.52
CA LEU A 194 -12.09 13.16 -6.94
C LEU A 194 -13.38 12.55 -7.50
N VAL A 195 -14.14 11.80 -6.69
CA VAL A 195 -15.52 11.36 -7.03
C VAL A 195 -16.45 12.55 -7.31
N VAL A 196 -16.09 13.76 -6.90
CA VAL A 196 -16.85 14.98 -7.20
C VAL A 196 -16.23 15.81 -8.34
N ARG A 197 -15.01 15.52 -8.83
CA ARG A 197 -14.34 16.49 -9.74
C ARG A 197 -13.32 16.03 -10.79
N THR A 198 -13.00 14.76 -10.99
CA THR A 198 -11.90 14.43 -11.94
C THR A 198 -12.29 13.70 -13.20
N SER A 199 -12.29 14.46 -14.30
CA SER A 199 -12.07 13.96 -15.66
C SER A 199 -10.69 14.37 -16.23
N CYS A 200 -9.77 14.94 -15.44
CA CYS A 200 -8.54 15.55 -15.99
C CYS A 200 -7.28 15.34 -15.14
N VAL A 201 -6.86 14.10 -14.86
CA VAL A 201 -5.49 13.84 -14.35
C VAL A 201 -4.75 12.98 -15.37
N SER A 202 -3.62 13.51 -15.85
CA SER A 202 -2.80 12.91 -16.91
C SER A 202 -2.01 11.69 -16.41
N PRO A 203 -2.02 10.55 -17.14
CA PRO A 203 -1.39 9.28 -16.74
C PRO A 203 0.15 9.32 -16.68
N GLU A 204 0.77 10.42 -17.09
CA GLU A 204 2.22 10.52 -17.28
C GLU A 204 3.02 10.60 -15.97
N VAL A 205 2.39 11.09 -14.89
CA VAL A 205 3.06 11.26 -13.58
C VAL A 205 3.19 9.94 -12.80
N ALA A 206 2.31 8.96 -13.05
CA ALA A 206 2.31 7.68 -12.35
C ALA A 206 3.56 6.80 -12.63
N LYS A 207 4.21 6.98 -13.79
CA LYS A 207 5.41 6.19 -14.14
C LYS A 207 6.64 6.53 -13.29
N HIS A 208 6.75 7.75 -12.77
CA HIS A 208 7.95 8.17 -12.03
C HIS A 208 8.00 7.63 -10.59
N TYR A 209 6.86 7.29 -9.98
CA TYR A 209 6.82 6.77 -8.61
C TYR A 209 7.21 5.28 -8.50
N SER A 210 7.14 4.51 -9.60
CA SER A 210 7.45 3.07 -9.57
C SER A 210 8.95 2.75 -9.45
N ILE A 211 9.84 3.66 -9.85
CA ILE A 211 11.30 3.42 -9.88
C ILE A 211 11.97 3.81 -8.55
N PHE A 212 11.36 4.75 -7.82
CA PHE A 212 11.92 5.33 -6.61
C PHE A 212 12.27 4.31 -5.51
N PRO A 213 11.43 3.33 -5.16
CA PRO A 213 11.77 2.36 -4.09
C PRO A 213 12.93 1.43 -4.50
N PHE A 214 13.05 1.08 -5.79
CA PHE A 214 14.16 0.26 -6.28
C PHE A 214 15.48 1.01 -6.25
N LEU A 215 15.48 2.29 -6.61
CA LEU A 215 16.67 3.13 -6.57
C LEU A 215 17.13 3.38 -5.14
N LEU A 216 16.19 3.57 -4.20
CA LEU A 216 16.50 3.75 -2.77
C LEU A 216 17.04 2.46 -2.14
N CYS A 217 16.49 1.31 -2.50
CA CYS A 217 17.06 0.01 -2.12
C CYS A 217 18.47 -0.18 -2.68
N ALA A 218 18.71 0.13 -3.97
CA ALA A 218 20.04 0.04 -4.57
C ALA A 218 21.05 1.00 -3.90
N LEU A 219 20.63 2.22 -3.57
CA LEU A 219 21.43 3.20 -2.83
C LEU A 219 21.70 2.79 -1.37
N ALA A 220 20.79 2.06 -0.74
CA ALA A 220 21.00 1.52 0.61
C ALA A 220 21.92 0.28 0.61
N ILE A 221 21.84 -0.57 -0.43
CA ILE A 221 22.63 -1.80 -0.57
C ILE A 221 24.09 -1.49 -0.97
N SER A 222 24.32 -0.45 -1.76
CA SER A 222 25.67 -0.09 -2.24
C SER A 222 26.70 0.20 -1.13
N PRO A 223 26.46 1.12 -0.17
CA PRO A 223 27.39 1.36 0.95
C PRO A 223 27.50 0.13 1.87
N MET A 224 26.47 -0.71 1.90
CA MET A 224 26.44 -1.98 2.62
C MET A 224 27.47 -2.98 2.07
N LEU A 225 27.51 -3.17 0.73
CA LEU A 225 28.49 -4.03 0.08
C LEU A 225 29.91 -3.50 0.25
N ILE A 226 30.08 -2.17 0.19
CA ILE A 226 31.38 -1.53 0.42
C ILE A 226 31.84 -1.74 1.88
N PHE A 227 30.94 -1.58 2.85
CA PHE A 227 31.26 -1.79 4.26
C PHE A 227 31.59 -3.24 4.56
N VAL A 228 30.82 -4.20 4.04
CA VAL A 228 31.09 -5.63 4.18
C VAL A 228 32.43 -5.98 3.53
N ALA A 229 32.71 -5.49 2.32
CA ALA A 229 33.99 -5.72 1.65
C ALA A 229 35.17 -5.12 2.43
N ALA A 230 35.03 -3.90 2.94
CA ALA A 230 36.05 -3.25 3.74
C ALA A 230 36.28 -3.99 5.07
N PHE A 231 35.21 -4.43 5.72
CA PHE A 231 35.29 -5.18 6.96
C PHE A 231 35.93 -6.55 6.77
N ILE A 232 35.57 -7.29 5.71
CA ILE A 232 36.23 -8.53 5.33
C ILE A 232 37.72 -8.28 5.05
N ALA A 233 38.05 -7.23 4.30
CA ALA A 233 39.44 -6.88 4.01
C ALA A 233 40.24 -6.55 5.28
N SER A 234 39.68 -5.77 6.21
CA SER A 234 40.32 -5.47 7.50
C SER A 234 40.51 -6.72 8.36
N THR A 235 39.53 -7.63 8.36
CA THR A 235 39.62 -8.88 9.12
C THR A 235 40.68 -9.80 8.53
N LEU A 236 40.78 -9.88 7.19
CA LEU A 236 41.81 -10.62 6.49
C LEU A 236 43.20 -10.05 6.75
N MET A 237 43.38 -8.72 6.71
CA MET A 237 44.65 -8.08 7.04
C MET A 237 45.07 -8.40 8.48
N MET A 238 44.14 -8.31 9.43
CA MET A 238 44.42 -8.65 10.83
C MET A 238 44.76 -10.15 10.99
N TRP A 239 44.17 -11.04 10.20
CA TRP A 239 44.52 -12.47 10.22
C TRP A 239 45.93 -12.72 9.66
N ILE A 240 46.32 -12.04 8.58
CA ILE A 240 47.65 -12.16 7.96
C ILE A 240 48.75 -11.68 8.90
N ASP A 241 48.52 -10.61 9.66
CA ASP A 241 49.54 -10.06 10.56
C ASP A 241 49.77 -10.90 11.84
N TYR A 242 48.82 -11.76 12.21
CA TYR A 242 48.85 -12.54 13.46
C TYR A 242 49.02 -14.06 13.26
N GLY A 243 49.02 -14.56 12.02
CA GLY A 243 49.20 -15.98 11.67
C GLY A 243 50.60 -16.30 11.18
#